data_AF-A0A2E8LCP3-F1
#
_entry.id   AF-A0A2E8LCP3-F1
#
_cell.length_a   1.000
_cell.length_b   1.000
_cell.length_c   1.000
_cell.angle_alpha   90.00
_cell.angle_beta   90.00
_cell.angle_gamma   90.00
#
_symmetry.space_group_name_H-M   'P 1'
#
loop_
_entity.id
_entity.type
_entity.pdbx_description
1 polymer ?
#
loop_
_entity_poly.entity_id
_entity_poly.type
_entity_poly.pdbx_seq_one_letter_code
_entity_poly.pdbx_strand_id
1 'polypeptide(L)' 'MHKAWAAGFRALVAVSAPTALAVATAERAGLQLAGFARDGSLEIYVGA' A
#
# COMPACT_ATOMS: atom_id res chain seq x y z
N MET A 1 -3.26 6.02 3.30
CA MET A 1 -3.17 5.93 1.84
C MET A 1 -3.39 7.30 1.17
N HIS A 2 -4.59 7.89 1.18
CA HIS A 2 -4.86 9.20 0.54
C HIS A 2 -3.86 10.33 0.89
N LYS A 3 -3.52 10.52 2.17
CA LYS A 3 -2.52 11.53 2.58
C LYS A 3 -1.12 11.22 2.05
N ALA A 4 -0.76 9.94 2.00
CA ALA A 4 0.55 9.53 1.50
C ALA A 4 0.65 9.71 -0.02
N TRP A 5 -0.44 9.43 -0.74
CA TRP A 5 -0.55 9.71 -2.17
C TRP A 5 -0.42 11.20 -2.47
N ALA A 6 -1.19 12.04 -1.76
CA ALA A 6 -1.15 13.49 -1.95
C ALA A 6 0.23 14.09 -1.62
N ALA A 7 0.99 13.47 -0.71
CA ALA A 7 2.36 13.84 -0.38
C ALA A 7 3.41 13.31 -1.38
N GLY A 8 3.00 12.62 -2.45
CA GLY A 8 3.89 12.15 -3.51
C GLY A 8 4.70 10.90 -3.15
N PHE A 9 4.34 10.16 -2.08
CA PHE A 9 4.99 8.90 -1.77
C PHE A 9 4.64 7.85 -2.83
N ARG A 10 5.62 7.01 -3.20
CA ARG A 10 5.45 5.96 -4.22
C ARG A 10 5.04 4.60 -3.65
N ALA A 11 5.22 4.40 -2.35
CA ALA A 11 4.95 3.14 -1.67
C ALA A 11 4.30 3.36 -0.30
N LEU A 12 3.37 2.48 0.07
CA LEU A 12 2.73 2.44 1.37
C LEU A 12 2.83 1.03 1.97
N VAL A 13 3.36 0.91 3.18
CA VAL A 13 3.47 -0.35 3.91
C VAL A 13 2.57 -0.30 5.15
N ALA A 14 1.63 -1.23 5.26
CA ALA A 14 0.75 -1.39 6.40
C ALA A 14 1.17 -2.60 7.25
N VAL A 15 1.24 -2.42 8.57
CA VAL A 15 1.51 -3.49 9.55
C VAL A 15 0.30 -4.43 9.73
N SER A 16 -0.89 -4.00 9.28
CA SER A 16 -2.15 -4.74 9.34
C SER A 16 -2.71 -5.03 7.94
N ALA A 17 -3.82 -5.77 7.90
CA ALA A 17 -4.55 -6.04 6.66
C ALA A 17 -4.95 -4.73 5.96
N PRO A 18 -4.61 -4.54 4.67
CA PRO A 18 -5.12 -3.44 3.89
C PRO A 18 -6.58 -3.70 3.51
N THR A 19 -7.41 -2.65 3.49
CA THR A 19 -8.80 -2.76 3.01
C THR A 19 -8.84 -2.91 1.49
N ALA A 20 -9.83 -3.63 0.95
CA ALA A 20 -10.03 -3.77 -0.50
C ALA A 20 -10.08 -2.42 -1.24
N LEU A 21 -10.70 -1.40 -0.63
CA LEU A 21 -10.73 -0.04 -1.18
C LEU A 21 -9.32 0.57 -1.29
N ALA A 22 -8.44 0.33 -0.32
CA ALA A 22 -7.06 0.82 -0.35
C ALA A 22 -6.24 0.14 -1.46
N VAL A 23 -6.48 -1.15 -1.72
CA VAL A 23 -5.86 -1.89 -2.83
C VAL A 23 -6.30 -1.29 -4.17
N ALA A 24 -7.61 -1.17 -4.40
CA ALA A 24 -8.14 -0.59 -5.65
C ALA A 24 -7.70 0.87 -5.87
N THR A 25 -7.57 1.64 -4.78
CA THR A 25 -7.05 3.02 -4.87
C THR A 25 -5.57 3.01 -5.25
N ALA A 26 -4.78 2.04 -4.75
CA ALA A 26 -3.35 1.96 -5.00
C ALA A 26 -3.05 1.59 -6.45
N GLU A 27 -3.80 0.64 -7.01
CA GLU A 27 -3.74 0.29 -8.43
C GLU A 27 -4.03 1.50 -9.33
N ARG A 28 -5.13 2.22 -9.05
CA ARG A 28 -5.53 3.39 -9.85
C ARG A 28 -4.58 4.56 -9.72
N ALA A 29 -3.95 4.71 -8.56
CA ALA A 29 -3.02 5.80 -8.27
C ALA A 29 -1.57 5.48 -8.65
N GLY A 30 -1.28 4.27 -9.14
CA GLY A 30 0.10 3.83 -9.44
C GLY A 30 1.00 3.75 -8.20
N LEU A 31 0.41 3.43 -7.04
CA LEU A 31 1.10 3.31 -5.77
C LEU A 31 1.41 1.85 -5.47
N GLN A 32 2.63 1.60 -5.00
CA GLN A 32 2.93 0.30 -4.41
C GLN A 32 2.27 0.19 -3.03
N LEU A 33 1.61 -0.94 -2.78
CA LEU A 33 0.95 -1.23 -1.51
C LEU A 33 1.40 -2.59 -0.98
N ALA A 34 1.91 -2.59 0.24
CA ALA A 34 2.22 -3.80 0.99
C ALA A 34 1.45 -3.84 2.32
N GLY A 35 1.09 -5.04 2.76
CA GLY A 35 0.34 -5.32 3.98
C GLY A 35 1.01 -6.40 4.83
N PHE A 36 0.48 -6.58 6.04
CA PHE A 36 0.94 -7.59 7.00
C PHE A 36 2.45 -7.55 7.29
N ALA A 37 3.05 -6.36 7.27
CA ALA A 37 4.48 -6.24 7.51
C ALA A 37 4.84 -6.67 8.95
N ARG A 38 5.56 -7.80 9.08
CA ARG A 38 6.04 -8.37 10.35
C ARG A 38 7.38 -9.08 10.15
N ASP A 39 8.27 -8.94 11.12
CA ASP A 39 9.54 -9.68 11.21
C ASP A 39 10.37 -9.66 9.92
N GLY A 40 10.43 -8.50 9.25
CA GLY A 40 11.16 -8.31 8.00
C GLY A 40 10.47 -8.88 6.75
N SER A 41 9.30 -9.49 6.91
CA SER A 41 8.41 -9.93 5.83
C SER A 41 7.26 -8.96 5.63
N LEU A 42 6.74 -8.89 4.40
CA LEU A 42 5.55 -8.16 4.02
C LEU A 42 4.93 -8.84 2.81
N GLU A 43 3.63 -8.67 2.63
CA GLU A 43 2.91 -9.15 1.46
C GLU A 43 2.62 -7.98 0.53
N ILE A 44 2.99 -8.10 -0.75
CA ILE A 44 2.73 -7.06 -1.76
C ILE A 44 1.34 -7.29 -2.34
N TYR A 45 0.48 -6.27 -2.18
CA TYR A 45 -0.88 -6.26 -2.72
C TYR A 45 -0.93 -5.55 -4.07
N VAL A 46 -0.15 -4.48 -4.24
CA VAL A 46 -0.04 -3.74 -5.50
C VAL A 46 1.44 -3.47 -5.77
N GLY A 47 1.93 -3.99 -6.90
CA GLY A 47 3.29 -3.81 -7.40
C GLY A 47 3.40 -2.64 -8.37
N ALA A 48 4.64 -2.33 -8.76
CA ALA A 48 4.94 -1.38 -9.85
C ALA A 48 4.99 -2.12 -11.19
#